data_AF-A0A3M5VWR1-F1
#
_entry.id   AF-A0A3M5VWR1-F1
#
_cell.length_a   1.000
_cell.length_b   1.000
_cell.length_c   1.000
_cell.angle_alpha   90.00
_cell.angle_beta   90.00
_cell.angle_gamma   90.00
#
_symmetry.space_group_name_H-M   'P 1'
#
loop_
_entity.id
_entity.type
_entity.pdbx_description
1 polymer ?
#
loop_
_entity_poly.entity_id
_entity_poly.type
_entity_poly.pdbx_seq_one_letter_code
_entity_poly.pdbx_strand_id
1 'polypeptide(L)' 'MDTSGPIPDIPLFEPYRHLDPVTAIYDQQRGRNPRYWIDMDDATFKAEVDAMWQRVYAIDTFSRPNLMAQYVDYGL' A
#
# COMPACT_ATOMS: atom_id res chain seq x y z
N MET A 1 -4.73 -4.01 -15.62
CA MET A 1 -4.33 -3.73 -14.23
C MET A 1 -3.21 -2.71 -14.31
N ASP A 2 -3.25 -1.65 -13.51
CA ASP A 2 -2.17 -0.65 -13.48
C ASP A 2 -0.92 -1.28 -12.82
N THR A 3 0.21 -1.25 -13.52
CA THR A 3 1.50 -1.77 -13.06
C THR A 3 2.55 -0.68 -12.95
N SER A 4 2.13 0.60 -12.94
CA SER A 4 3.04 1.75 -12.86
C SER A 4 3.59 1.99 -11.45
N GLY A 5 2.91 1.48 -10.43
CA GLY A 5 3.32 1.60 -9.03
C GLY A 5 3.94 0.30 -8.47
N PRO A 6 4.68 0.40 -7.34
CA PRO A 6 5.19 -0.78 -6.66
C PRO A 6 4.06 -1.64 -6.11
N ILE A 7 4.30 -2.94 -5.94
CA ILE A 7 3.35 -3.83 -5.27
C ILE A 7 3.18 -3.43 -3.79
N PRO A 8 2.03 -3.74 -3.17
CA PRO A 8 1.78 -3.41 -1.78
C PRO A 8 2.89 -3.91 -0.85
N ASP A 9 3.21 -3.08 0.14
CA ASP A 9 4.21 -3.43 1.14
C ASP A 9 3.58 -4.20 2.30
N ILE A 10 3.40 -5.51 2.09
CA ILE A 10 2.80 -6.43 3.06
C ILE A 10 3.61 -7.73 3.13
N PRO A 11 3.55 -8.47 4.26
CA PRO A 11 4.34 -9.68 4.48
C PRO A 11 4.21 -10.73 3.38
N LEU A 12 3.00 -10.87 2.82
CA LEU A 12 2.70 -11.82 1.73
C LEU A 12 3.60 -11.61 0.51
N PHE A 13 3.98 -10.37 0.21
CA PHE A 13 4.72 -10.04 -1.00
C PHE A 13 6.23 -9.98 -0.80
N GLU A 14 6.74 -10.05 0.44
CA GLU A 14 8.18 -9.96 0.73
C GLU A 14 9.04 -10.90 -0.15
N PRO A 15 8.69 -12.18 -0.35
CA PRO A 15 9.49 -13.08 -1.18
C PRO A 15 9.53 -12.69 -2.66
N TYR A 16 8.57 -11.89 -3.13
CA TYR A 16 8.38 -11.55 -4.54
C TYR A 16 8.76 -10.11 -4.88
N ARG A 17 9.00 -9.22 -3.89
CA ARG A 17 9.29 -7.79 -4.12
C ARG A 17 10.45 -7.56 -5.09
N HIS A 18 11.50 -8.39 -4.98
CA HIS A 18 12.68 -8.31 -5.85
C HIS A 18 12.43 -8.79 -7.29
N LEU A 19 11.36 -9.54 -7.53
CA LEU A 19 10.97 -10.02 -8.86
C LEU A 19 10.17 -8.98 -9.64
N ASP A 20 9.53 -8.05 -8.94
CA ASP A 20 8.80 -6.95 -9.58
C ASP A 20 9.75 -5.76 -9.84
N PRO A 21 10.00 -5.38 -11.11
CA PRO A 21 11.02 -4.37 -11.44
C PRO A 21 10.66 -2.97 -10.91
N VAL A 22 9.38 -2.62 -10.87
CA VAL A 22 8.93 -1.31 -10.34
C VAL A 22 9.17 -1.24 -8.85
N THR A 23 8.84 -2.31 -8.13
CA THR A 23 9.07 -2.47 -6.70
C THR A 23 10.56 -2.50 -6.37
N ALA A 24 11.37 -3.25 -7.13
CA ALA A 24 12.80 -3.33 -6.91
C ALA A 24 13.50 -1.96 -7.02
N ILE A 25 13.16 -1.17 -8.05
CA ILE A 25 13.67 0.20 -8.21
C ILE A 25 13.19 1.09 -7.06
N TYR A 26 11.91 1.02 -6.71
CA TYR A 26 11.31 1.80 -5.63
C TYR A 26 11.97 1.52 -4.27
N ASP A 27 12.24 0.25 -3.98
CA ASP A 27 12.89 -0.21 -2.74
C ASP A 27 14.37 0.21 -2.69
N GLN A 28 15.09 0.09 -3.82
CA GLN A 28 16.48 0.53 -3.94
C GLN A 28 16.62 2.03 -3.69
N GLN A 29 15.74 2.85 -4.27
CA GLN A 29 15.76 4.32 -4.10
C GLN A 29 15.49 4.73 -2.64
N ARG A 30 14.72 3.94 -1.89
CA ARG A 30 14.38 4.20 -0.49
C ARG A 30 15.32 3.52 0.52
N GLY A 31 16.24 2.67 0.06
CA GLY A 31 17.09 1.88 0.94
C GLY A 31 16.29 0.92 1.83
N ARG A 32 15.18 0.36 1.31
CA ARG A 32 14.34 -0.58 2.07
C ARG A 32 15.10 -1.89 2.30
N ASN A 33 15.02 -2.43 3.52
CA ASN A 33 15.58 -3.75 3.84
C ASN A 33 14.83 -4.85 3.05
N PRO A 34 15.51 -5.69 2.24
CA PRO A 34 14.87 -6.79 1.51
C PRO A 34 14.24 -7.90 2.37
N ARG A 35 14.52 -7.88 3.69
CA ARG A 35 13.99 -8.83 4.68
C ARG A 35 13.20 -8.12 5.78
N TYR A 36 12.73 -6.90 5.51
CA TYR A 36 11.99 -6.05 6.44
C TYR A 36 10.91 -6.81 7.22
N TRP A 37 10.07 -7.60 6.54
CA TRP A 37 9.00 -8.35 7.19
C TRP A 37 9.48 -9.64 7.86
N ILE A 38 10.57 -10.24 7.38
CA ILE A 38 11.06 -11.55 7.86
C ILE A 38 11.88 -11.39 9.14
N ASP A 39 12.66 -10.31 9.25
CA ASP A 39 13.58 -10.09 10.38
C ASP A 39 12.93 -9.27 11.52
N MET A 40 11.67 -8.85 11.37
CA MET A 40 10.90 -8.20 12.44
C MET A 40 10.60 -9.16 13.58
N ASP A 41 10.67 -8.65 14.81
CA ASP A 41 10.12 -9.34 15.97
C ASP A 41 8.59 -9.24 16.04
N ASP A 42 7.97 -10.16 16.78
CA ASP A 42 6.51 -10.28 16.89
C ASP A 42 5.82 -8.98 17.39
N ALA A 43 6.46 -8.23 18.29
CA ALA A 43 5.87 -7.01 18.83
C ALA A 43 5.86 -5.90 17.78
N THR A 44 6.97 -5.73 17.06
CA THR A 44 7.08 -4.79 15.94
C THR A 44 6.12 -5.17 14.82
N PHE A 45 6.07 -6.46 14.45
CA PHE A 45 5.16 -6.97 13.43
C PHE A 45 3.70 -6.65 13.78
N LYS A 46 3.29 -6.91 15.03
CA LYS A 46 1.93 -6.62 15.49
C LYS A 46 1.62 -5.13 15.42
N ALA A 47 2.55 -4.27 15.83
CA ALA A 47 2.37 -2.82 15.78
C ALA A 47 2.18 -2.31 14.34
N GLU A 48 2.96 -2.82 13.39
CA GLU A 48 2.83 -2.46 11.97
C GLU A 48 1.48 -2.92 11.37
N VAL A 49 1.05 -4.15 11.67
CA VAL A 49 -0.25 -4.67 11.22
C VAL A 49 -1.40 -3.87 11.83
N ASP A 50 -1.33 -3.55 13.13
CA ASP A 50 -2.34 -2.73 13.78
C ASP A 50 -2.39 -1.32 13.16
N ALA A 51 -1.23 -0.72 12.84
CA ALA A 51 -1.15 0.56 12.14
C ALA A 51 -1.75 0.50 10.72
N MET A 52 -1.54 -0.60 9.98
CA MET A 52 -2.19 -0.81 8.68
C MET A 52 -3.72 -0.82 8.82
N TRP A 53 -4.27 -1.51 9.83
CA TRP A 53 -5.71 -1.52 10.10
C TRP A 53 -6.22 -0.12 10.46
N GLN A 54 -5.49 0.64 11.29
CA GLN A 54 -5.89 2.01 11.62
C GLN A 54 -5.97 2.90 10.38
N ARG A 55 -5.06 2.76 9.41
CA ARG A 55 -5.11 3.50 8.15
C ARG A 55 -6.37 3.15 7.35
N VAL A 56 -6.79 1.88 7.34
CA VAL A 56 -8.05 1.45 6.68
C VAL A 56 -9.27 2.04 7.38
N TYR A 57 -9.32 1.99 8.71
CA TYR A 57 -10.41 2.59 9.49
C TYR A 57 -10.49 4.12 9.36
N ALA A 58 -9.37 4.78 9.10
CA ALA A 58 -9.31 6.22 8.87
C ALA A 58 -9.79 6.64 7.47
N ILE A 59 -10.04 5.70 6.54
CA ILE A 59 -10.58 6.04 5.23
C ILE A 59 -12.03 6.49 5.39
N ASP A 60 -12.25 7.80 5.34
CA ASP A 60 -13.59 8.35 5.24
C ASP A 60 -14.08 8.23 3.79
N THR A 61 -14.92 7.23 3.52
CA THR A 61 -15.57 7.09 2.21
C THR A 61 -16.82 7.94 2.06
N PHE A 62 -17.41 8.41 3.15
CA PHE A 62 -18.67 9.16 3.12
C PHE A 62 -18.48 10.60 2.67
N SER A 63 -17.31 11.21 2.94
CA SER A 63 -16.97 12.54 2.46
C SER A 63 -16.19 12.57 1.15
N ARG A 64 -15.92 11.41 0.52
CA ARG A 64 -15.16 11.37 -0.74
C ARG A 64 -15.88 12.16 -1.82
N PRO A 65 -15.24 13.18 -2.43
CA PRO A 65 -15.87 13.95 -3.48
C PRO A 65 -16.14 13.05 -4.69
N ASN A 66 -17.33 13.19 -5.27
CA ASN A 66 -17.66 12.53 -6.52
C ASN A 66 -16.81 13.15 -7.65
N LEU A 67 -15.73 12.46 -8.05
CA LEU A 67 -14.85 12.91 -9.12
C LEU A 67 -15.54 13.01 -10.49
N MET A 68 -16.68 12.31 -10.65
CA MET A 68 -17.50 12.32 -11.86
C MET A 68 -18.52 13.46 -11.89
N ALA A 69 -18.71 14.20 -10.79
CA ALA A 69 -19.67 15.32 -10.74
C ALA A 69 -19.41 16.42 -11.79
N GLN A 70 -18.17 16.55 -12.26
CA GLN A 70 -17.80 17.51 -13.32
C GLN A 70 -17.95 16.96 -14.75
N TYR A 71 -18.13 15.64 -14.89
CA TYR A 71 -18.13 14.94 -16.19
C TYR A 71 -19.48 14.28 -16.50
N VAL A 72 -20.35 14.13 -15.51
CA VAL A 72 -21.62 13.44 -15.62
C VAL A 72 -22.72 14.36 -15.09
N ASP A 73 -23.73 14.61 -15.93
CA ASP A 73 -24.98 15.20 -15.47
C ASP A 73 -25.80 14.11 -14.80
N TYR A 74 -26.07 14.28 -13.51
CA TYR A 74 -26.79 13.30 -12.72
C TYR A 74 -28.32 13.42 -12.83
N GLY A 75 -28.84 14.51 -13.40
CA GLY A 75 -30.28 14.79 -13.40
C GLY A 75 -30.86 14.93 -11.98
N LEU A 76 -31.92 15.72 -11.83
CA LEU A 76 -32.72 15.76 -10.60
C LEU A 76 -33.97 14.89 -10.76
#